data_AF-A0A1T5CUB3-F1
#
_entry.id   AF-A0A1T5CUB3-F1
#
_cell.length_a   1.000
_cell.length_b   1.000
_cell.length_c   1.000
_cell.angle_alpha   90.00
_cell.angle_beta   90.00
_cell.angle_gamma   90.00
#
_symmetry.space_group_name_H-M   'P 1'
#
loop_
_entity.id
_entity.type
_entity.pdbx_description
1 polymer ?
#
loop_
_entity_poly.entity_id
_entity_poly.type
_entity_poly.pdbx_seq_one_letter_code
_entity_poly.pdbx_strand_id
1 'polypeptide(L)' 'MMPAQSGLDDEAVAAVLSHVTATIAGGGDAVKPFTAAEVKTARDSGAGLDAAAVARLQPKLTGK' A
#
# COMPACT_ATOMS: atom_id res chain seq x y z
N MET A 1 -0.89 -13.43 -6.83
CA MET A 1 0.31 -13.29 -5.97
C MET A 1 1.12 -12.13 -6.51
N MET A 2 1.25 -11.06 -5.75
CA MET A 2 2.12 -9.93 -6.10
C MET A 2 3.43 -10.11 -5.34
N PRO A 3 4.60 -10.09 -6.02
CA PRO A 3 5.89 -10.23 -5.37
C PRO A 3 6.19 -9.03 -4.48
N ALA A 4 7.01 -9.23 -3.44
CA ALA A 4 7.47 -8.14 -2.59
C ALA A 4 8.28 -7.13 -3.40
N GLN A 5 7.89 -5.86 -3.37
CA GLN A 5 8.61 -4.77 -4.05
C GLN A 5 9.70 -4.19 -3.13
N SER A 6 10.63 -5.03 -2.69
CA SER A 6 11.70 -4.66 -1.76
C SER A 6 12.74 -3.67 -2.33
N GLY A 7 12.68 -3.39 -3.64
CA GLY A 7 13.56 -2.43 -4.30
C GLY A 7 13.06 -0.98 -4.30
N LEU A 8 11.92 -0.68 -3.65
CA LEU A 8 11.41 0.69 -3.53
C LEU A 8 11.67 1.26 -2.13
N ASP A 9 12.20 2.47 -2.10
CA ASP A 9 12.31 3.28 -0.87
C ASP A 9 10.92 3.73 -0.39
N ASP A 10 10.80 4.07 0.91
CA ASP A 10 9.52 4.43 1.52
C ASP A 10 8.83 5.62 0.83
N GLU A 11 9.63 6.58 0.33
CA GLU A 11 9.14 7.72 -0.46
C GLU A 11 8.58 7.29 -1.82
N ALA A 12 9.26 6.37 -2.52
CA ALA A 12 8.81 5.86 -3.80
C ALA A 12 7.52 5.04 -3.66
N VAL A 13 7.40 4.23 -2.59
CA VAL A 13 6.17 3.49 -2.29
C VAL A 13 5.02 4.46 -2.00
N ALA A 14 5.25 5.50 -1.18
CA ALA A 14 4.22 6.50 -0.86
C ALA A 14 3.74 7.25 -2.11
N ALA A 15 4.66 7.62 -3.01
CA ALA A 15 4.34 8.26 -4.28
C ALA A 15 3.51 7.36 -5.20
N VAL A 16 3.89 6.09 -5.34
CA VAL A 16 3.14 5.12 -6.16
C VAL A 16 1.75 4.88 -5.58
N LEU A 17 1.61 4.68 -4.26
CA LEU A 17 0.31 4.49 -3.63
C LEU A 17 -0.60 5.71 -3.83
N SER A 18 -0.06 6.91 -3.63
CA SER A 18 -0.79 8.16 -3.83
C SER A 18 -1.21 8.35 -5.28
N HIS A 19 -0.36 7.99 -6.25
CA HIS A 19 -0.68 8.02 -7.67
C HIS A 19 -1.78 7.01 -8.03
N VAL A 20 -1.69 5.78 -7.51
CA VAL A 20 -2.72 4.75 -7.72
C VAL A 20 -4.07 5.23 -7.18
N THR A 21 -4.12 5.78 -5.96
CA THR A 21 -5.40 6.21 -5.38
C THR A 21 -5.99 7.46 -6.05
N ALA A 22 -5.15 8.43 -6.41
CA ALA A 22 -5.61 9.67 -7.02
C ALA A 22 -5.95 9.49 -8.50
N THR A 23 -5.11 8.77 -9.26
CA THR A 23 -5.19 8.71 -10.73
C THR A 23 -5.85 7.42 -11.23
N ILE A 24 -5.57 6.27 -10.63
CA ILE A 24 -6.03 4.96 -11.16
C ILE A 24 -7.35 4.54 -10.53
N ALA A 25 -7.48 4.65 -9.22
CA ALA A 25 -8.68 4.26 -8.48
C ALA A 25 -9.81 5.31 -8.57
N GLY A 26 -9.52 6.48 -9.15
CA GLY A 26 -10.50 7.57 -9.31
C GLY A 26 -10.95 8.19 -7.99
N GLY A 27 -10.17 8.07 -6.91
CA GLY A 27 -10.53 8.56 -5.59
C GLY A 27 -10.56 10.09 -5.45
N GLY A 28 -9.93 10.81 -6.38
CA GLY A 28 -9.92 12.28 -6.41
C GLY A 28 -9.36 12.92 -5.13
N ASP A 29 -9.70 14.19 -4.89
CA ASP A 29 -9.28 14.99 -3.72
C ASP A 29 -9.74 14.43 -2.36
N ALA A 30 -10.63 13.42 -2.35
CA ALA A 30 -11.10 12.78 -1.14
C ALA A 30 -10.09 11.76 -0.58
N VAL A 31 -9.09 11.35 -1.35
CA VAL A 31 -8.06 10.41 -0.86
C VAL A 31 -6.91 11.17 -0.24
N LYS A 32 -6.69 10.93 1.05
CA LYS A 32 -5.51 11.43 1.76
C LYS A 32 -4.26 10.77 1.15
N PRO A 33 -3.27 11.56 0.70
CA PRO A 33 -2.03 11.02 0.14
C PRO A 33 -1.27 10.23 1.21
N PHE A 34 -0.63 9.14 0.78
CA PHE A 34 0.25 8.36 1.63
C PHE A 34 1.55 9.09 1.88
N THR A 35 2.08 8.94 3.10
CA THR A 35 3.36 9.51 3.51
C THR A 35 4.41 8.42 3.70
N ALA A 36 5.70 8.78 3.55
CA ALA A 36 6.80 7.86 3.79
C ALA A 36 6.83 7.32 5.23
N ALA A 37 6.34 8.11 6.20
CA ALA A 37 6.26 7.68 7.61
C ALA A 37 5.23 6.56 7.82
N GLU A 38 4.10 6.61 7.12
CA GLU A 38 3.08 5.55 7.15
C GLU A 38 3.60 4.27 6.50
N VAL A 39 4.32 4.39 5.38
CA VAL A 39 4.96 3.25 4.72
C VAL A 39 6.02 2.61 5.62
N LYS A 40 6.89 3.43 6.23
CA LYS A 40 7.90 2.94 7.15
C LYS A 40 7.29 2.20 8.35
N THR A 41 6.24 2.77 8.95
CA THR A 41 5.51 2.13 10.05
C THR A 41 4.90 0.80 9.63
N ALA A 42 4.32 0.74 8.43
CA ALA A 42 3.77 -0.49 7.86
C ALA A 42 4.85 -1.54 7.55
N ARG A 43 6.03 -1.10 7.09
CA ARG A 43 7.20 -1.94 6.84
C ARG A 43 7.77 -2.52 8.13
N ASP A 44 7.93 -1.69 9.15
CA ASP A 44 8.40 -2.11 10.48
C ASP A 44 7.41 -3.08 11.14
N SER A 45 6.11 -2.80 11.03
CA SER A 45 5.04 -3.68 11.53
C SER A 45 4.89 -4.97 10.71
N GLY A 46 5.32 -4.94 9.44
CA GLY A 46 5.16 -6.01 8.47
C GLY A 46 6.41 -6.85 8.22
N ALA A 47 7.51 -6.62 8.94
CA ALA A 47 8.78 -7.30 8.75
C ALA A 47 8.71 -8.84 8.88
N GLY A 48 7.64 -9.36 9.52
CA GLY A 48 7.37 -10.80 9.62
C GLY A 48 6.12 -11.28 8.88
N LEU A 49 5.47 -10.44 8.07
CA LEU A 49 4.29 -10.82 7.29
C LEU A 49 4.70 -11.50 5.99
N ASP A 50 4.22 -12.72 5.76
CA ASP A 50 4.29 -13.37 4.46
C ASP A 50 3.13 -12.91 3.55
N ALA A 51 3.22 -13.22 2.25
CA ALA A 51 2.19 -12.84 1.28
C ALA A 51 0.80 -13.42 1.63
N ALA A 52 0.75 -14.54 2.36
CA ALA A 52 -0.49 -15.15 2.80
C ALA A 52 -1.12 -14.38 3.99
N ALA A 53 -0.31 -13.86 4.90
CA ALA A 53 -0.74 -13.00 6.00
C ALA A 53 -1.21 -11.64 5.48
N VAL A 54 -0.55 -11.08 4.47
CA VAL A 54 -1.04 -9.87 3.77
C VAL A 54 -2.38 -10.13 3.09
N ALA A 55 -2.56 -11.28 2.43
CA ALA A 55 -3.85 -11.65 1.83
C ALA A 55 -4.98 -11.80 2.85
N ARG A 56 -4.66 -12.10 4.11
CA ARG A 56 -5.64 -12.16 5.23
C ARG A 56 -5.95 -10.78 5.81
N LEU A 57 -5.00 -9.84 5.72
CA LEU A 57 -5.15 -8.45 6.19
C LEU A 57 -6.00 -7.60 5.25
N GLN A 58 -6.03 -7.90 3.94
CA GLN A 58 -7.05 -7.32 3.08
C GLN A 58 -8.42 -7.79 3.57
N PRO A 59 -9.27 -6.93 4.17
CA PRO A 59 -10.68 -7.27 4.25
C PRO A 59 -11.08 -7.56 2.81
N LYS A 60 -11.79 -8.68 2.57
CA LYS A 60 -12.31 -8.99 1.24
C LYS A 60 -13.02 -7.73 0.75
N LEU A 61 -12.36 -6.92 -0.08
CA LEU A 61 -13.01 -5.85 -0.82
C LEU A 61 -13.96 -6.64 -1.69
N THR A 62 -15.20 -6.76 -1.24
CA THR A 62 -16.27 -7.34 -2.02
C THR A 62 -16.47 -6.35 -3.16
N GLY A 63 -15.69 -6.55 -4.23
CA GLY A 63 -15.92 -5.89 -5.50
C GLY A 63 -17.35 -6.19 -5.89
N LYS A 64 -18.16 -5.13 -5.96
CA LYS A 64 -19.45 -5.13 -6.62
C LYS A 64 -19.34 -4.14 -7.77
#